data_AF-A0A9D6M2P7-F1
#
_entry.id   AF-A0A9D6M2P7-F1
#
_cell.length_a   1.000
_cell.length_b   1.000
_cell.length_c   1.000
_cell.angle_alpha   90.00
_cell.angle_beta   90.00
_cell.angle_gamma   90.00
#
_symmetry.space_group_name_H-M   'P 1'
#
loop_
_entity.id
_entity.type
_entity.pdbx_description
1 polymer ?
#
loop_
_entity_poly.entity_id
_entity_poly.type
_entity_poly.pdbx_seq_one_letter_code
_entity_poly.pdbx_strand_id
1 'polypeptide(L)'
;MNVAMWQKALNVIPRITKDEWNQLDVISKWLISTRAAVLIMTFISAAIAGILAFRNGNFDLAKWFLVAFGLILAHATNNLVNDFTDYVRGVDQDNYYRAQYGPQTLVHGLLTKRGLFKYIFVTGLIAVAAGGALIYLRGGLTLLLMALGAFFVLFYTFPLKYIALGELAVLMVWGPLMIGGGYYVITGAWEWNVVIASLPYALGVTGVIFGKHIDKFE
;
A
#
# COMPACT_ATOMS: atom_id res chain seq x y z
N MET A 1 -17.76 -3.39 17.43
CA MET A 1 -17.11 -3.73 16.14
C MET A 1 -18.15 -3.61 15.04
N ASN A 2 -17.90 -2.76 14.05
CA ASN A 2 -18.80 -2.52 12.92
C ASN A 2 -18.36 -3.32 11.69
N VAL A 3 -18.64 -4.63 11.71
CA VAL A 3 -18.22 -5.58 10.65
C VAL A 3 -18.78 -5.20 9.28
N ALA A 4 -20.01 -4.67 9.23
CA ALA A 4 -20.60 -4.16 7.99
C ALA A 4 -19.78 -3.01 7.40
N MET A 5 -19.29 -2.09 8.22
CA MET A 5 -18.39 -1.02 7.76
C MET A 5 -17.03 -1.56 7.31
N TRP A 6 -16.52 -2.63 7.92
CA TRP A 6 -15.27 -3.25 7.47
C TRP A 6 -15.41 -3.81 6.06
N GLN A 7 -16.48 -4.57 5.80
CA GLN A 7 -16.79 -5.07 4.47
C GLN A 7 -16.97 -3.92 3.48
N LYS A 8 -17.69 -2.85 3.87
CA LYS A 8 -17.85 -1.66 3.01
C LYS A 8 -16.51 -1.03 2.66
N ALA A 9 -15.64 -0.78 3.63
CA ALA A 9 -14.34 -0.14 3.43
C ALA A 9 -13.33 -1.01 2.64
N LEU A 10 -13.50 -2.33 2.64
CA LEU A 10 -12.72 -3.26 1.84
C LEU A 10 -13.19 -3.36 0.39
N ASN A 11 -14.47 -3.07 0.11
CA ASN A 11 -15.04 -3.16 -1.24
C ASN A 11 -15.05 -1.82 -1.97
N VAL A 12 -15.28 -0.72 -1.26
CA VAL A 12 -15.41 0.62 -1.83
C VAL A 12 -14.71 1.65 -0.94
N ILE A 13 -14.53 2.87 -1.46
CA ILE A 13 -14.05 3.99 -0.67
C ILE A 13 -15.28 4.76 -0.15
N PRO A 14 -15.68 4.58 1.12
CA PRO A 14 -16.93 5.14 1.60
C PRO A 14 -16.80 6.66 1.82
N ARG A 15 -17.84 7.40 1.42
CA ARG A 15 -18.05 8.78 1.89
C ARG A 15 -18.67 8.70 3.28
N ILE A 16 -18.10 9.43 4.23
CA ILE A 16 -18.47 9.37 5.65
C ILE A 16 -18.55 10.79 6.18
N THR A 17 -19.67 11.12 6.83
CA THR A 17 -19.88 12.37 7.55
C THR A 17 -19.11 12.40 8.87
N LYS A 18 -18.94 13.59 9.45
CA LYS A 18 -18.28 13.74 10.75
C LYS A 18 -18.98 12.96 11.87
N ASP A 19 -20.31 12.94 11.86
CA ASP A 19 -21.11 12.26 12.88
C ASP A 19 -21.01 10.75 12.77
N GLU A 20 -21.13 10.21 11.55
CA GLU A 20 -20.88 8.78 11.28
C GLU A 20 -19.47 8.40 11.71
N TRP A 21 -18.46 9.21 11.35
CA TRP A 21 -17.07 8.97 11.72
C TRP A 21 -16.87 8.87 13.23
N ASN A 22 -17.51 9.74 14.02
CA ASN A 22 -17.36 9.74 15.46
C ASN A 22 -17.84 8.42 16.09
N GLN A 23 -18.84 7.77 15.48
CA GLN A 23 -19.41 6.50 15.93
C GLN A 23 -18.58 5.26 15.49
N LEU A 24 -17.61 5.43 14.58
CA LEU A 24 -16.80 4.32 14.08
C LEU A 24 -15.76 3.83 15.09
N ASP A 25 -15.56 2.51 15.10
CA ASP A 25 -14.46 1.90 15.84
C ASP A 25 -13.10 2.19 15.21
N VAL A 26 -12.04 1.94 15.97
CA VAL A 26 -10.66 2.24 15.57
C VAL A 26 -10.23 1.52 14.29
N ILE A 27 -10.78 0.33 14.03
CA ILE A 27 -10.46 -0.49 12.85
C ILE A 27 -11.19 0.07 11.64
N SER A 28 -12.48 0.39 11.76
CA SER A 28 -13.22 1.06 10.68
C SER A 28 -12.55 2.37 10.26
N LYS A 29 -12.16 3.21 11.24
CA LYS A 29 -11.43 4.46 10.99
C LYS A 29 -10.10 4.21 10.28
N TRP A 30 -9.36 3.18 10.71
CA TRP A 30 -8.11 2.79 10.07
C TRP A 30 -8.32 2.35 8.62
N LEU A 31 -9.25 1.42 8.36
CA LEU A 31 -9.55 0.91 7.02
C LEU A 31 -9.92 2.03 6.04
N ILE A 32 -10.72 2.99 6.50
CA ILE A 32 -11.11 4.15 5.69
C ILE A 32 -9.90 5.05 5.44
N SER A 33 -9.11 5.36 6.47
CA SER A 33 -7.93 6.23 6.37
C SER A 33 -6.85 5.67 5.45
N THR A 34 -6.67 4.35 5.45
CA THR A 34 -5.67 3.67 4.61
C THR A 34 -6.16 3.39 3.20
N ARG A 35 -7.42 3.73 2.88
CA ARG A 35 -8.09 3.39 1.62
C ARG A 35 -8.04 1.88 1.36
N ALA A 36 -8.51 1.09 2.32
CA ALA A 36 -8.33 -0.37 2.35
C ALA A 36 -8.78 -1.08 1.06
N ALA A 37 -9.79 -0.56 0.36
CA ALA A 37 -10.23 -1.08 -0.94
C ALA A 37 -9.12 -1.22 -1.99
N VAL A 38 -8.06 -0.39 -1.95
CA VAL A 38 -6.93 -0.53 -2.89
C VAL A 38 -5.84 -1.50 -2.41
N LEU A 39 -5.86 -1.91 -1.13
CA LEU A 39 -4.87 -2.84 -0.58
C LEU A 39 -5.03 -4.26 -1.15
N ILE A 40 -6.20 -4.58 -1.73
CA ILE A 40 -6.42 -5.84 -2.44
C ILE A 40 -5.41 -6.03 -3.58
N MET A 41 -4.99 -4.95 -4.26
CA MET A 41 -3.98 -5.05 -5.31
C MET A 41 -2.63 -5.50 -4.73
N THR A 42 -2.27 -5.00 -3.55
CA THR A 42 -1.05 -5.44 -2.86
C THR A 42 -1.14 -6.90 -2.41
N PHE A 43 -2.30 -7.34 -1.93
CA PHE A 43 -2.52 -8.74 -1.62
C PHE A 43 -2.38 -9.62 -2.87
N ILE A 44 -2.91 -9.19 -4.02
CA ILE A 44 -2.77 -9.93 -5.28
C ILE A 44 -1.29 -10.05 -5.69
N SER A 45 -0.46 -9.01 -5.56
CA SER A 45 0.99 -9.14 -5.78
C SER A 45 1.61 -10.22 -4.89
N ALA A 46 1.30 -10.21 -3.58
CA ALA A 46 1.81 -11.23 -2.66
C ALA A 46 1.28 -12.63 -3.00
N ALA A 47 0.02 -12.74 -3.42
CA ALA A 47 -0.59 -13.99 -3.85
C ALA A 47 0.09 -14.54 -5.11
N ILE A 48 0.38 -13.70 -6.11
CA ILE A 48 1.13 -14.09 -7.32
C ILE A 48 2.53 -14.61 -6.94
N ALA A 49 3.25 -13.91 -6.06
CA ALA A 49 4.54 -14.37 -5.56
C ALA A 49 4.43 -15.76 -4.89
N GLY A 50 3.41 -15.96 -4.05
CA GLY A 50 3.13 -17.23 -3.38
C GLY A 50 2.79 -18.35 -4.37
N ILE A 51 1.94 -18.09 -5.36
CA ILE A 51 1.56 -19.07 -6.40
C ILE A 51 2.78 -19.49 -7.22
N LEU A 52 3.64 -18.55 -7.59
CA LEU A 52 4.87 -18.85 -8.34
C LEU A 52 5.87 -19.62 -7.47
N ALA A 53 5.99 -19.28 -6.18
CA ALA A 53 6.79 -20.05 -5.23
C ALA A 53 6.27 -21.48 -5.06
N PHE A 54 4.94 -21.65 -5.00
CA PHE A 54 4.26 -22.94 -4.90
C PHE A 54 4.49 -23.78 -6.16
N ARG A 55 4.35 -23.18 -7.33
CA ARG A 55 4.66 -23.82 -8.62
C ARG A 55 6.08 -24.37 -8.66
N ASN A 56 7.05 -23.66 -8.09
CA ASN A 56 8.45 -24.09 -8.06
C ASN A 56 8.78 -25.02 -6.87
N GLY A 57 7.79 -25.46 -6.10
CA GLY A 57 7.97 -26.38 -4.96
C GLY A 57 8.65 -25.76 -3.73
N ASN A 58 8.80 -24.44 -3.68
CA ASN A 58 9.55 -23.72 -2.64
C ASN A 58 8.65 -22.80 -1.81
N PHE A 59 7.34 -23.07 -1.77
CA PHE A 59 6.40 -22.27 -0.97
C PHE A 59 6.57 -22.53 0.51
N ASP A 60 6.71 -21.45 1.27
CA ASP A 60 6.70 -21.45 2.72
C ASP A 60 5.56 -20.55 3.20
N LEU A 61 4.58 -21.15 3.88
CA LEU A 61 3.37 -20.46 4.32
C LEU A 61 3.67 -19.32 5.31
N ALA A 62 4.63 -19.52 6.21
CA ALA A 62 4.98 -18.53 7.23
C ALA A 62 5.67 -17.31 6.59
N LYS A 63 6.64 -17.54 5.70
CA LYS A 63 7.31 -16.47 4.94
C LYS A 63 6.32 -15.74 4.03
N TRP A 64 5.45 -16.46 3.33
CA TRP A 64 4.43 -15.85 2.48
C TRP A 64 3.44 -14.99 3.28
N PHE A 65 2.98 -15.48 4.45
CA PHE A 65 2.10 -14.69 5.32
C PHE A 65 2.77 -13.41 5.78
N LEU A 66 4.04 -13.47 6.22
CA LEU A 66 4.81 -12.29 6.60
C LEU A 66 5.00 -11.31 5.43
N VAL A 67 5.25 -11.81 4.22
CA VAL A 67 5.32 -10.99 3.00
C VAL A 67 3.99 -10.30 2.74
N ALA A 68 2.89 -11.05 2.67
CA ALA A 68 1.56 -10.50 2.39
C ALA A 68 1.13 -9.46 3.44
N PHE A 69 1.26 -9.81 4.71
CA PHE A 69 0.90 -8.93 5.82
C PHE A 69 1.79 -7.68 5.89
N GLY A 70 3.11 -7.86 5.77
CA GLY A 70 4.08 -6.77 5.77
C GLY A 70 3.86 -5.78 4.61
N LEU A 71 3.63 -6.29 3.39
CA LEU A 71 3.34 -5.46 2.22
C LEU A 71 2.03 -4.67 2.35
N ILE A 72 0.97 -5.30 2.86
CA ILE A 72 -0.32 -4.63 3.10
C ILE A 72 -0.14 -3.47 4.08
N LEU A 73 0.59 -3.69 5.18
CA LEU A 73 0.83 -2.64 6.18
C LEU A 73 1.80 -1.57 5.69
N ALA A 74 2.80 -1.92 4.87
CA ALA A 74 3.69 -0.96 4.23
C ALA A 74 2.91 -0.04 3.26
N HIS A 75 2.03 -0.60 2.43
CA HIS A 75 1.18 0.18 1.53
C HIS A 75 0.15 1.02 2.30
N ALA A 76 -0.48 0.46 3.36
CA ALA A 76 -1.33 1.24 4.25
C ALA A 76 -0.60 2.44 4.86
N THR A 77 0.64 2.24 5.31
CA THR A 77 1.51 3.31 5.82
C THR A 77 1.79 4.36 4.75
N ASN A 78 2.11 3.96 3.51
CA ASN A 78 2.31 4.88 2.40
C ASN A 78 1.06 5.73 2.12
N ASN A 79 -0.14 5.13 2.14
CA ASN A 79 -1.38 5.89 1.95
C ASN A 79 -1.61 6.95 3.03
N LEU A 80 -1.28 6.64 4.29
CA LEU A 80 -1.39 7.59 5.41
C LEU A 80 -0.33 8.70 5.33
N VAL A 81 0.92 8.36 4.99
CA VAL A 81 1.99 9.34 4.74
C VAL A 81 1.64 10.25 3.56
N ASN A 82 0.97 9.70 2.55
CA ASN A 82 0.49 10.44 1.41
C ASN A 82 -0.57 11.48 1.80
N ASP A 83 -1.57 11.08 2.60
CA ASP A 83 -2.60 12.00 3.15
C ASP A 83 -1.96 13.12 3.99
N PHE A 84 -0.98 12.77 4.83
CA PHE A 84 -0.25 13.75 5.64
C PHE A 84 0.52 14.77 4.78
N THR A 85 1.29 14.27 3.82
CA THR A 85 2.18 15.12 3.00
C THR A 85 1.37 16.05 2.11
N ASP A 86 0.29 15.55 1.51
CA ASP A 86 -0.58 16.34 0.66
C ASP A 86 -1.33 17.42 1.45
N TYR A 87 -1.77 17.09 2.66
CA TYR A 87 -2.33 18.06 3.60
C TYR A 87 -1.32 19.18 3.97
N VAL A 88 -0.08 18.82 4.33
CA VAL A 88 0.96 19.80 4.71
C VAL A 88 1.34 20.70 3.53
N ARG A 89 1.32 20.17 2.31
CA ARG A 89 1.65 20.94 1.09
C ARG A 89 0.49 21.74 0.53
N GLY A 90 -0.69 21.65 1.12
CA GLY A 90 -1.88 22.36 0.67
C GLY A 90 -2.44 21.85 -0.67
N VAL A 91 -1.98 20.70 -1.17
CA VAL A 91 -2.47 20.10 -2.44
C VAL A 91 -3.94 19.64 -2.33
N ASP A 92 -4.38 19.39 -1.10
CA ASP A 92 -5.75 18.99 -0.80
C ASP A 92 -6.71 20.15 -0.50
N GLN A 93 -6.23 21.40 -0.44
CA GLN A 93 -7.11 22.56 -0.23
C GLN A 93 -7.84 22.89 -1.54
N ASP A 94 -9.16 23.08 -1.47
CA ASP A 94 -10.05 23.44 -2.59
C ASP A 94 -10.06 22.48 -3.79
N ASN A 95 -9.57 21.24 -3.62
CA ASN A 95 -9.47 20.25 -4.69
C ASN A 95 -10.71 19.34 -4.77
N TYR A 96 -11.79 19.86 -5.36
CA TYR A 96 -13.10 19.19 -5.50
C TYR A 96 -13.03 17.78 -6.11
N TYR A 97 -12.15 17.55 -7.09
CA TYR A 97 -12.01 16.26 -7.76
C TYR A 97 -11.42 15.18 -6.85
N ARG A 98 -10.50 15.55 -5.96
CA ARG A 98 -9.83 14.57 -5.09
C ARG A 98 -10.73 14.06 -3.96
N ALA A 99 -11.67 14.89 -3.51
CA ALA A 99 -12.73 14.49 -2.58
C ALA A 99 -13.67 13.40 -3.17
N GLN A 100 -13.70 13.23 -4.50
CA GLN A 100 -14.47 12.16 -5.13
C GLN A 100 -13.83 10.77 -4.96
N TYR A 101 -12.51 10.69 -4.85
CA TYR A 101 -11.75 9.43 -4.76
C TYR A 101 -11.56 8.91 -3.34
N GLY A 102 -12.00 9.65 -2.33
CA GLY A 102 -12.02 9.17 -0.95
C GLY A 102 -11.95 10.25 0.12
N PRO A 103 -12.21 9.87 1.38
CA PRO A 103 -12.16 10.80 2.49
C PRO A 103 -10.71 11.25 2.73
N GLN A 104 -10.47 12.54 2.56
CA GLN A 104 -9.25 13.21 3.01
C GLN A 104 -9.38 13.47 4.51
N THR A 105 -8.82 12.55 5.31
CA THR A 105 -9.15 12.49 6.74
C THR A 105 -8.71 13.73 7.50
N LEU A 106 -7.61 14.37 7.10
CA LEU A 106 -7.16 15.62 7.70
C LEU A 106 -7.92 16.85 7.19
N VAL A 107 -8.16 16.96 5.88
CA VAL A 107 -8.87 18.12 5.29
C VAL A 107 -10.31 18.21 5.76
N HIS A 108 -11.02 17.08 5.81
CA HIS A 108 -12.39 17.03 6.35
C HIS A 108 -12.42 17.00 7.88
N GLY A 109 -11.26 17.12 8.54
CA GLY A 109 -11.11 17.12 9.99
C GLY A 109 -11.49 15.81 10.68
N LEU A 110 -11.73 14.71 9.94
CA LEU A 110 -12.08 13.40 10.52
C LEU A 110 -10.99 12.90 11.48
N LEU A 111 -9.72 13.14 11.14
CA LEU A 111 -8.59 12.90 12.03
C LEU A 111 -7.84 14.18 12.38
N THR A 112 -7.25 14.18 13.57
CA THR A 112 -6.20 15.14 13.91
C THR A 112 -4.86 14.66 13.36
N LYS A 113 -3.90 15.57 13.15
CA LYS A 113 -2.51 15.21 12.79
C LYS A 113 -1.94 14.14 13.73
N ARG A 114 -2.15 14.30 15.05
CA ARG A 114 -1.71 13.33 16.06
C ARG A 114 -2.37 11.97 15.86
N GLY A 115 -3.65 11.92 15.52
CA GLY A 115 -4.37 10.68 15.22
C GLY A 115 -3.81 9.96 13.99
N LEU A 116 -3.58 10.70 12.90
CA LEU A 116 -3.00 10.14 11.68
C LEU A 116 -1.57 9.61 11.93
N PHE A 117 -0.73 10.38 12.65
CA PHE A 117 0.62 9.95 13.01
C PHE A 117 0.65 8.67 13.85
N LYS A 118 -0.32 8.48 14.76
CA LYS A 118 -0.44 7.23 15.50
C LYS A 118 -0.68 6.05 14.55
N TYR A 119 -1.56 6.20 13.55
CA TYR A 119 -1.76 5.15 12.56
C TYR A 119 -0.50 4.90 11.73
N ILE A 120 0.16 5.94 11.21
CA ILE A 120 1.43 5.82 10.47
C ILE A 120 2.46 5.04 11.29
N PHE A 121 2.64 5.42 12.56
CA PHE A 121 3.63 4.79 13.44
C PHE A 121 3.29 3.32 13.70
N VAL A 122 2.05 3.01 14.07
CA VAL A 122 1.65 1.63 14.40
C VAL A 122 1.74 0.73 13.16
N THR A 123 1.20 1.14 12.01
CA THR A 123 1.28 0.32 10.80
C THR A 123 2.71 0.18 10.29
N GLY A 124 3.47 1.28 10.32
CA GLY A 124 4.86 1.30 9.87
C GLY A 124 5.73 0.40 10.74
N LEU A 125 5.55 0.46 12.06
CA LEU A 125 6.30 -0.37 13.01
C LEU A 125 6.03 -1.87 12.79
N ILE A 126 4.76 -2.26 12.58
CA ILE A 126 4.42 -3.66 12.32
C ILE A 126 4.97 -4.11 10.96
N ALA A 127 4.92 -3.25 9.93
CA ALA A 127 5.53 -3.55 8.63
C ALA A 127 7.06 -3.73 8.74
N VAL A 128 7.74 -2.88 9.52
CA VAL A 128 9.18 -3.00 9.80
C VAL A 128 9.47 -4.27 10.59
N ALA A 129 8.65 -4.63 11.58
CA ALA A 129 8.81 -5.86 12.34
C ALA A 129 8.66 -7.11 11.45
N ALA A 130 7.67 -7.13 10.55
CA ALA A 130 7.51 -8.19 9.56
C ALA A 130 8.72 -8.28 8.62
N GLY A 131 9.21 -7.13 8.12
CA GLY A 131 10.43 -7.06 7.31
C GLY A 131 11.67 -7.55 8.06
N GLY A 132 11.85 -7.17 9.32
CA GLY A 132 12.94 -7.62 10.17
C GLY A 132 12.91 -9.13 10.41
N ALA A 133 11.72 -9.69 10.65
CA ALA A 133 11.54 -11.15 10.74
C ALA A 133 11.93 -11.84 9.43
N LEU A 134 11.53 -11.30 8.28
CA LEU A 134 11.90 -11.84 6.97
C LEU A 134 13.41 -11.74 6.70
N ILE A 135 14.07 -10.65 7.12
CA ILE A 135 15.54 -10.53 7.05
C ILE A 135 16.20 -11.64 7.85
N TYR A 136 15.73 -11.90 9.08
CA TYR A 136 16.28 -12.96 9.92
C TYR A 136 16.07 -14.35 9.31
N LEU A 137 14.87 -14.61 8.76
CA LEU A 137 14.50 -15.91 8.19
C LEU A 137 15.12 -16.21 6.82
N ARG A 138 15.48 -15.18 6.03
CA ARG A 138 15.96 -15.33 4.65
C ARG A 138 17.37 -14.78 4.42
N GLY A 139 17.69 -13.61 4.96
CA GLY A 139 18.95 -12.92 4.70
C GLY A 139 19.13 -12.47 3.24
N GLY A 140 20.38 -12.35 2.80
CA GLY A 140 20.72 -12.04 1.41
C GLY A 140 20.12 -10.71 0.91
N LEU A 141 19.41 -10.76 -0.22
CA LEU A 141 18.80 -9.58 -0.85
C LEU A 141 17.61 -9.02 -0.06
N THR A 142 17.11 -9.71 0.97
CA THR A 142 15.91 -9.27 1.71
C THR A 142 16.11 -7.91 2.36
N LEU A 143 17.31 -7.61 2.88
CA LEU A 143 17.61 -6.28 3.44
C LEU A 143 17.55 -5.19 2.37
N LEU A 144 18.13 -5.45 1.19
CA LEU A 144 18.08 -4.52 0.07
C LEU A 144 16.65 -4.29 -0.41
N LEU A 145 15.87 -5.36 -0.57
CA LEU A 145 14.46 -5.28 -0.96
C LEU A 145 13.62 -4.50 0.07
N MET A 146 13.88 -4.71 1.37
CA MET A 146 13.24 -3.93 2.43
C MET A 146 13.63 -2.46 2.37
N ALA A 147 14.91 -2.14 2.14
CA ALA A 147 15.39 -0.76 2.00
C ALA A 147 14.76 -0.05 0.79
N LEU A 148 14.65 -0.74 -0.36
CA LEU A 148 13.95 -0.23 -1.54
C LEU A 148 12.46 -0.02 -1.26
N GLY A 149 11.80 -0.96 -0.58
CA GLY A 149 10.41 -0.81 -0.15
C GLY A 149 10.20 0.40 0.77
N ALA A 150 11.06 0.58 1.77
CA ALA A 150 11.03 1.72 2.68
C ALA A 150 11.26 3.05 1.92
N PHE A 151 12.18 3.06 0.96
CA PHE A 151 12.38 4.20 0.06
C PHE A 151 11.07 4.56 -0.67
N PHE A 152 10.39 3.61 -1.30
CA PHE A 152 9.13 3.93 -1.98
C PHE A 152 8.01 4.33 -1.02
N VAL A 153 7.91 3.72 0.16
CA VAL A 153 6.91 4.11 1.17
C VAL A 153 7.06 5.59 1.56
N LEU A 154 8.30 6.08 1.71
CA LEU A 154 8.57 7.46 2.13
C LEU A 154 8.60 8.45 0.97
N PHE A 155 9.24 8.09 -0.14
CA PHE A 155 9.57 9.01 -1.23
C PHE A 155 8.61 8.97 -2.42
N TYR A 156 7.71 7.98 -2.49
CA TYR A 156 6.66 7.95 -3.52
C TYR A 156 5.84 9.24 -3.52
N THR A 157 5.34 9.63 -2.34
CA THR A 157 4.53 10.85 -2.24
C THR A 157 5.36 12.08 -2.57
N PHE A 158 6.56 12.22 -1.99
CA PHE A 158 7.47 13.30 -2.32
C PHE A 158 8.92 12.80 -2.29
N PRO A 159 9.74 13.04 -3.34
CA PRO A 159 9.44 13.87 -4.50
C PRO A 159 8.80 13.15 -5.68
N LEU A 160 8.80 11.81 -5.71
CA LEU A 160 8.66 11.05 -6.95
C LEU A 160 7.39 11.39 -7.75
N LYS A 161 6.21 11.37 -7.12
CA LYS A 161 4.96 11.70 -7.85
C LYS A 161 4.92 13.16 -8.34
N TYR A 162 5.64 14.08 -7.69
CA TYR A 162 5.67 15.49 -8.08
C TYR A 162 6.63 15.79 -9.23
N ILE A 163 7.54 14.88 -9.54
CA ILE A 163 8.50 14.99 -10.66
C ILE A 163 8.19 13.99 -11.77
N ALA A 164 6.91 13.62 -11.92
CA ALA A 164 6.42 12.69 -12.95
C ALA A 164 7.04 11.28 -12.92
N LEU A 165 7.52 10.83 -11.76
CA LEU A 165 8.04 9.47 -11.55
C LEU A 165 7.05 8.55 -10.80
N GLY A 166 5.81 8.99 -10.60
CA GLY A 166 4.81 8.26 -9.84
C GLY A 166 4.44 6.92 -10.47
N GLU A 167 4.17 6.91 -11.77
CA GLU A 167 3.77 5.73 -12.54
C GLU A 167 4.90 4.72 -12.65
N LEU A 168 6.13 5.21 -12.88
CA LEU A 168 7.32 4.37 -12.89
C LEU A 168 7.54 3.71 -11.53
N ALA A 169 7.36 4.46 -10.44
CA ALA A 169 7.42 3.92 -9.09
C ALA A 169 6.35 2.84 -8.85
N VAL A 170 5.09 3.07 -9.27
CA VAL A 170 4.01 2.07 -9.14
C VAL A 170 4.34 0.79 -9.91
N LEU A 171 4.80 0.92 -11.15
CA LEU A 171 5.20 -0.22 -11.99
C LEU A 171 6.30 -1.05 -11.32
N MET A 172 7.36 -0.39 -10.83
CA MET A 172 8.48 -1.06 -10.15
C MET A 172 8.05 -1.71 -8.84
N VAL A 173 7.19 -1.04 -8.06
CA VAL A 173 6.76 -1.52 -6.74
C VAL A 173 5.84 -2.72 -6.88
N TRP A 174 4.76 -2.63 -7.66
CA TRP A 174 3.73 -3.69 -7.71
C TRP A 174 4.16 -4.94 -8.46
N GLY A 175 5.07 -4.81 -9.42
CA GLY A 175 5.65 -5.93 -10.16
C GLY A 175 6.97 -6.41 -9.55
N PRO A 176 8.12 -5.93 -10.04
CA PRO A 176 9.44 -6.44 -9.65
C PRO A 176 9.68 -6.52 -8.13
N LEU A 177 9.31 -5.50 -7.36
CA LEU A 177 9.57 -5.49 -5.92
C LEU A 177 8.59 -6.39 -5.14
N MET A 178 7.28 -6.17 -5.27
CA MET A 178 6.30 -6.93 -4.50
C MET A 178 6.21 -8.39 -4.96
N ILE A 179 6.21 -8.66 -6.26
CA ILE A 179 6.09 -10.03 -6.81
C ILE A 179 7.47 -10.69 -6.86
N GLY A 180 8.45 -10.08 -7.52
CA GLY A 180 9.80 -10.66 -7.65
C GLY A 180 10.55 -10.72 -6.32
N GLY A 181 10.53 -9.61 -5.56
CA GLY A 181 11.08 -9.59 -4.20
C GLY A 181 10.32 -10.47 -3.23
N GLY A 182 8.98 -10.49 -3.28
CA GLY A 182 8.18 -11.40 -2.49
C GLY A 182 8.52 -12.87 -2.76
N TYR A 183 8.66 -13.23 -4.05
CA TYR A 183 9.09 -14.57 -4.47
C TYR A 183 10.47 -14.91 -3.91
N TYR A 184 11.45 -14.01 -4.06
CA TYR A 184 12.80 -14.21 -3.50
C TYR A 184 12.77 -14.42 -1.99
N VAL A 185 11.97 -13.63 -1.26
CA VAL A 185 11.87 -13.75 0.19
C VAL A 185 11.31 -15.13 0.58
N ILE A 186 10.30 -15.61 -0.15
CA ILE A 186 9.66 -16.91 0.10
C ILE A 186 10.60 -18.06 -0.26
N THR A 187 11.21 -18.05 -1.44
CA THR A 187 11.94 -19.21 -2.01
C THR A 187 13.44 -19.18 -1.73
N GLY A 188 14.04 -17.99 -1.71
CA GLY A 188 15.49 -17.77 -1.63
C GLY A 188 16.18 -17.63 -2.98
N ALA A 189 15.46 -17.78 -4.08
CA ALA A 189 15.99 -17.66 -5.43
C ALA A 189 15.43 -16.40 -6.10
N TRP A 190 16.30 -15.61 -6.72
CA TRP A 190 15.87 -14.51 -7.59
C TRP A 190 15.71 -15.04 -9.01
N GLU A 191 14.51 -14.93 -9.57
CA GLU A 191 14.21 -15.40 -10.93
C GLU A 191 13.68 -14.26 -11.80
N TRP A 192 14.41 -13.94 -12.88
CA TRP A 192 13.98 -12.92 -13.84
C TRP A 192 12.67 -13.28 -14.55
N ASN A 193 12.38 -14.56 -14.72
CA ASN A 193 11.10 -15.01 -15.27
C ASN A 193 9.92 -14.60 -14.40
N VAL A 194 10.07 -14.61 -13.06
CA VAL A 194 9.05 -14.13 -12.12
C VAL A 194 8.87 -12.62 -12.25
N VAL A 195 9.97 -11.88 -12.37
CA VAL A 195 9.95 -10.42 -12.57
C VAL A 195 9.24 -10.06 -13.87
N ILE A 196 9.57 -10.73 -14.97
CA ILE A 196 8.92 -10.50 -16.28
C ILE A 196 7.43 -10.87 -16.21
N ALA A 197 7.10 -12.01 -15.60
CA ALA A 197 5.71 -12.45 -15.41
C ALA A 197 4.88 -11.49 -14.53
N SER A 198 5.53 -10.66 -13.70
CA SER A 198 4.86 -9.65 -12.90
C SER A 198 4.39 -8.42 -13.70
N LEU A 199 4.99 -8.18 -14.88
CA LEU A 199 4.76 -6.95 -15.64
C LEU A 199 3.32 -6.76 -16.12
N PRO A 200 2.60 -7.78 -16.65
CA PRO A 200 1.20 -7.59 -17.05
C PRO A 200 0.32 -7.12 -15.89
N TYR A 201 0.53 -7.67 -14.69
CA TYR A 201 -0.19 -7.26 -13.49
C TYR A 201 0.19 -5.82 -13.07
N ALA A 202 1.49 -5.52 -13.03
CA ALA A 202 2.00 -4.20 -12.67
C ALA A 202 1.53 -3.10 -13.65
N LEU A 203 1.47 -3.41 -14.94
CA LEU A 203 0.92 -2.51 -15.97
C LEU A 203 -0.57 -2.25 -15.75
N GLY A 204 -1.35 -3.27 -15.36
CA GLY A 204 -2.75 -3.11 -14.98
C GLY A 204 -2.92 -2.15 -13.79
N VAL A 205 -2.12 -2.31 -12.74
CA VAL A 205 -2.12 -1.41 -11.58
C VAL A 205 -1.69 0.01 -11.97
N THR A 206 -0.70 0.13 -12.86
CA THR A 206 -0.26 1.43 -13.40
C THR A 206 -1.38 2.10 -14.21
N GLY A 207 -2.16 1.33 -14.97
CA GLY A 207 -3.34 1.80 -15.70
C GLY A 207 -4.39 2.44 -14.79
N VAL A 208 -4.57 1.94 -13.56
CA VAL A 208 -5.47 2.55 -12.56
C VAL A 208 -5.04 3.98 -12.21
N ILE A 209 -3.73 4.25 -12.16
CA ILE A 209 -3.20 5.60 -11.91
C ILE A 209 -3.43 6.51 -13.11
N PHE A 210 -3.22 6.02 -14.33
CA PHE A 210 -3.52 6.79 -15.53
C PHE A 210 -5.01 7.16 -15.63
N GLY A 211 -5.92 6.25 -15.27
CA GLY A 211 -7.35 6.57 -15.19
C GLY A 211 -7.63 7.76 -14.27
N LYS A 212 -7.01 7.78 -13.08
CA LYS A 212 -7.11 8.91 -12.14
C LYS A 212 -6.50 10.22 -12.64
N HIS A 213 -5.58 10.17 -13.61
CA HIS A 213 -5.05 11.37 -14.24
C HIS A 213 -6.03 11.90 -15.28
N ILE A 214 -6.58 11.02 -16.11
CA ILE A 214 -7.59 11.38 -17.12
C ILE A 214 -8.79 12.09 -16.49
N ASP A 215 -9.31 11.56 -15.38
CA ASP A 215 -10.47 12.14 -14.70
C ASP A 215 -10.23 13.55 -14.10
N LYS A 216 -8.98 14.05 -14.05
CA LYS A 216 -8.64 15.40 -13.58
C LYS A 216 -8.49 16.43 -14.69
N PHE A 217 -8.58 16.02 -15.96
CA PHE A 217 -8.46 16.92 -17.10
C PHE A 217 -9.79 17.58 -17.49
N GLU A 218 -10.90 17.16 -16.88
CA GLU A 218 -12.23 17.79 -16.92
C GLU A 218 -12.50 18.56 -15.63
#